data_AF-A0A5J6J4A3-F1
#
_entry.id   AF-A0A5J6J4A3-F1
#
_cell.length_a   1.000
_cell.length_b   1.000
_cell.length_c   1.000
_cell.angle_alpha   90.00
_cell.angle_beta   90.00
_cell.angle_gamma   90.00
#
_symmetry.space_group_name_H-M   'P 1'
#
loop_
_entity.id
_entity.type
_entity.pdbx_description
1 polymer ?
#
loop_
_entity_poly.entity_id
_entity_poly.type
_entity_poly.pdbx_seq_one_letter_code
_entity_poly.pdbx_strand_id
1 'polypeptide(L)'
;MTAELITWLHEQIDADQVAAADQPPMSWLPEELSPDNPLAALYSPARTIAMRRDLLAAWRDSEHAGTHDHDSVDWSLRVLAATAYSDRQGYREEWAPADDEPA
;
A
#
# COMPACT_ATOMS: atom_id res chain seq x y z
N MET A 1 15.20 -3.78 4.99
CA MET A 1 13.94 -4.25 5.60
C MET A 1 14.10 -5.54 6.41
N THR A 2 13.22 -5.81 7.38
CA THR A 2 13.06 -7.15 7.98
C THR A 2 12.02 -7.98 7.21
N ALA A 3 12.22 -9.29 7.09
CA ALA A 3 11.26 -10.21 6.44
C ALA A 3 9.87 -10.19 7.12
N GLU A 4 9.83 -9.81 8.40
CA GLU A 4 8.62 -9.67 9.20
C GLU A 4 7.70 -8.55 8.68
N LEU A 5 8.25 -7.36 8.39
CA LEU A 5 7.48 -6.25 7.82
C LEU A 5 6.87 -6.63 6.45
N ILE A 6 7.65 -7.29 5.60
CA ILE A 6 7.17 -7.71 4.28
C ILE A 6 6.03 -8.73 4.38
N THR A 7 6.17 -9.71 5.27
CA THR A 7 5.13 -10.72 5.51
C THR A 7 3.86 -10.06 6.05
N TRP A 8 4.00 -9.16 7.02
CA TRP A 8 2.87 -8.43 7.59
C TRP A 8 2.17 -7.53 6.56
N LEU A 9 2.92 -6.83 5.70
CA LEU A 9 2.35 -6.03 4.62
C LEU A 9 1.54 -6.88 3.62
N HIS A 10 2.00 -8.09 3.29
CA HIS A 10 1.23 -9.03 2.49
C HIS A 10 -0.12 -9.36 3.16
N GLU A 11 -0.10 -9.68 4.44
CA GLU A 11 -1.32 -10.00 5.21
C GLU A 11 -2.30 -8.81 5.25
N GLN A 12 -1.82 -7.58 5.45
CA GLN A 12 -2.68 -6.39 5.46
C GLN A 12 -3.30 -6.11 4.10
N ILE A 13 -2.53 -6.24 3.02
CA ILE A 13 -3.01 -6.02 1.65
C ILE A 13 -4.03 -7.09 1.27
N ASP A 14 -3.83 -8.34 1.68
CA ASP A 14 -4.79 -9.43 1.45
C ASP A 14 -6.09 -9.19 2.24
N ALA A 15 -5.99 -8.73 3.49
CA ALA A 15 -7.15 -8.35 4.30
C ALA A 15 -7.93 -7.18 3.66
N ASP A 16 -7.25 -6.16 3.14
CA ASP A 16 -7.88 -5.06 2.41
C ASP A 16 -8.56 -5.56 1.12
N GLN A 17 -7.97 -6.53 0.42
CA GLN A 17 -8.60 -7.14 -0.76
C GLN A 17 -9.90 -7.84 -0.43
N VAL A 18 -9.93 -8.62 0.66
CA VAL A 18 -11.16 -9.28 1.13
C VAL A 18 -12.19 -8.23 1.52
N ALA A 19 -11.81 -7.24 2.33
CA ALA A 19 -12.72 -6.19 2.78
C ALA A 19 -13.29 -5.36 1.61
N ALA A 20 -12.49 -5.09 0.58
CA ALA A 20 -12.93 -4.37 -0.61
C ALA A 20 -13.88 -5.18 -1.49
N ALA A 21 -13.74 -6.51 -1.53
CA ALA A 21 -14.59 -7.38 -2.33
C ALA A 21 -16.05 -7.37 -1.84
N ASP A 22 -16.26 -7.14 -0.53
CA ASP A 22 -17.59 -7.10 0.09
C ASP A 22 -18.25 -5.71 0.02
N GLN A 23 -17.54 -4.69 -0.49
CA GLN A 23 -17.99 -3.30 -0.47
C GLN A 23 -18.68 -2.88 -1.79
N PRO A 24 -19.90 -2.34 -1.75
CA PRO A 24 -20.57 -1.83 -2.94
C PRO A 24 -19.87 -0.55 -3.44
N PRO A 25 -19.90 -0.22 -4.75
CA PRO A 25 -19.23 0.95 -5.30
C PRO A 25 -19.52 2.27 -4.57
N MET A 26 -20.78 2.46 -4.17
CA MET A 26 -21.23 3.65 -3.44
C MET A 26 -20.50 3.88 -2.10
N SER A 27 -19.86 2.86 -1.52
CA SER A 27 -19.21 2.97 -0.21
C SER A 27 -17.83 3.65 -0.25
N TRP A 28 -17.19 3.69 -1.41
CA TRP A 28 -15.85 4.26 -1.60
C TRP A 28 -15.83 5.38 -2.65
N LEU A 29 -16.96 5.68 -3.27
CA LEU A 29 -17.10 6.81 -4.17
C LEU A 29 -17.32 8.12 -3.40
N PRO A 30 -16.74 9.24 -3.88
CA PRO A 30 -17.16 10.56 -3.42
C PRO A 30 -18.66 10.78 -3.65
N GLU A 31 -19.33 11.49 -2.75
CA GLU A 31 -20.80 11.70 -2.79
C GLU A 31 -21.31 12.27 -4.13
N GLU A 32 -20.47 13.04 -4.82
CA GLU A 32 -20.79 13.69 -6.10
C GLU A 32 -20.60 12.77 -7.33
N LEU A 33 -20.05 11.57 -7.14
CA LEU A 33 -19.67 10.68 -8.23
C LEU A 33 -20.56 9.44 -8.30
N SER A 34 -21.25 9.28 -9.44
CA SER A 34 -22.03 8.07 -9.73
C SER A 34 -21.12 6.88 -10.12
N PRO A 35 -21.48 5.64 -9.78
CA PRO A 35 -20.80 4.43 -10.26
C PRO A 35 -20.72 4.31 -11.79
N ASP A 36 -21.68 4.90 -12.51
CA ASP A 36 -21.72 4.89 -13.98
C ASP A 36 -20.75 5.91 -14.61
N ASN A 37 -20.14 6.78 -13.79
CA ASN A 37 -19.14 7.73 -14.25
C ASN A 37 -17.84 6.98 -14.59
N PRO A 38 -17.22 7.19 -15.77
CA PRO A 38 -15.95 6.55 -16.11
C PRO A 38 -14.82 6.85 -15.12
N LEU A 39 -14.88 7.96 -14.39
CA LEU A 39 -13.92 8.31 -13.33
C LEU A 39 -14.09 7.47 -12.05
N ALA A 40 -15.22 6.78 -11.87
CA ALA A 40 -15.48 5.93 -10.70
C ALA A 40 -14.38 4.87 -10.51
N ALA A 41 -13.85 4.32 -11.60
CA ALA A 41 -12.78 3.34 -11.56
C ALA A 41 -11.49 3.86 -10.89
N LEU A 42 -11.26 5.19 -10.85
CA LEU A 42 -10.10 5.80 -10.20
C LEU A 42 -10.16 5.71 -8.67
N TYR A 43 -11.37 5.63 -8.11
CA TYR A 43 -11.62 5.54 -6.67
C TYR A 43 -11.75 4.10 -6.16
N SER A 44 -11.75 3.12 -7.08
CA SER A 44 -11.88 1.72 -6.70
C SER A 44 -10.75 1.30 -5.76
N PRO A 45 -11.06 0.69 -4.60
CA PRO A 45 -10.05 0.15 -3.69
C PRO A 45 -9.12 -0.84 -4.38
N ALA A 46 -9.61 -1.56 -5.41
CA ALA A 46 -8.82 -2.48 -6.21
C ALA A 46 -7.60 -1.81 -6.87
N ARG A 47 -7.72 -0.54 -7.27
CA ARG A 47 -6.61 0.23 -7.84
C ARG A 47 -5.51 0.48 -6.80
N THR A 48 -5.90 0.97 -5.63
CA THR A 48 -4.95 1.22 -4.53
C THR A 48 -4.27 -0.07 -4.07
N ILE A 49 -5.02 -1.16 -3.97
CA ILE A 49 -4.50 -2.49 -3.61
C ILE A 49 -3.51 -2.99 -4.66
N ALA A 50 -3.82 -2.86 -5.96
CA ALA A 50 -2.91 -3.23 -7.03
C ALA A 50 -1.59 -2.44 -6.95
N MET A 51 -1.66 -1.12 -6.76
CA MET A 51 -0.47 -0.28 -6.59
C MET A 51 0.40 -0.72 -5.40
N ARG A 52 -0.21 -1.06 -4.26
CA ARG A 52 0.51 -1.57 -3.07
C ARG A 52 1.18 -2.92 -3.35
N ARG A 53 0.52 -3.82 -4.08
CA ARG A 53 1.09 -5.11 -4.49
C ARG A 53 2.26 -4.95 -5.45
N ASP A 54 2.14 -4.04 -6.42
CA ASP A 54 3.20 -3.75 -7.37
C ASP A 54 4.46 -3.22 -6.66
N LEU A 55 4.30 -2.38 -5.64
CA LEU A 55 5.40 -1.92 -4.79
C LEU A 55 6.09 -3.08 -4.02
N LEU A 56 5.34 -4.00 -3.43
CA LEU A 56 5.93 -5.19 -2.77
C LEU A 56 6.61 -6.12 -3.78
N ALA A 57 6.04 -6.28 -4.98
CA ALA A 57 6.63 -7.09 -6.03
C ALA A 57 7.95 -6.50 -6.53
N ALA A 58 7.99 -5.18 -6.76
CA ALA A 58 9.19 -4.46 -7.16
C ALA A 58 10.33 -4.57 -6.14
N TRP A 59 10.01 -4.63 -4.84
CA TRP A 59 11.00 -4.88 -3.80
C TRP A 59 11.64 -6.26 -3.93
N ARG A 60 10.84 -7.30 -4.19
CA ARG A 60 11.28 -8.69 -4.31
C ARG A 60 12.13 -8.97 -5.55
N ASP A 61 11.88 -8.26 -6.65
CA ASP A 61 12.59 -8.41 -7.92
C ASP A 61 13.40 -7.16 -8.26
N SER A 62 14.42 -6.89 -7.43
CA SER A 62 15.27 -5.71 -7.54
C SER A 62 16.07 -5.66 -8.86
N GLU A 63 16.19 -6.80 -9.57
CA GLU A 63 16.84 -6.87 -10.89
C GLU A 63 15.90 -6.47 -12.05
N HIS A 64 14.57 -6.59 -11.90
CA HIS A 64 13.57 -6.10 -12.87
C HIS A 64 13.05 -4.69 -12.57
N ALA A 65 13.25 -4.16 -11.35
CA ALA A 65 12.93 -2.79 -10.98
C ALA A 65 13.99 -1.81 -11.53
N GLY A 66 14.07 -1.66 -12.87
CA GLY A 66 15.17 -0.95 -13.54
C GLY A 66 15.57 0.38 -12.90
N THR A 67 16.88 0.60 -12.67
CA THR A 67 17.51 1.81 -12.06
C THR A 67 16.85 2.39 -10.80
N HIS A 68 15.81 1.77 -10.25
CA HIS A 68 15.21 2.21 -9.01
C HIS A 68 16.07 1.69 -7.88
N ASP A 69 16.61 2.64 -7.14
CA ASP A 69 17.39 2.40 -5.95
C ASP A 69 16.60 1.50 -4.99
N HIS A 70 17.20 0.39 -4.56
CA HIS A 70 16.57 -0.53 -3.62
C HIS A 70 16.17 0.20 -2.33
N ASP A 71 16.94 1.23 -1.95
CA ASP A 71 16.67 2.10 -0.81
C ASP A 71 15.39 2.92 -1.00
N SER A 72 15.09 3.36 -2.23
CA SER A 72 13.84 4.09 -2.53
C SER A 72 12.62 3.20 -2.41
N VAL A 73 12.73 1.91 -2.77
CA VAL A 73 11.64 0.95 -2.63
C VAL A 73 11.47 0.54 -1.16
N ASP A 74 12.57 0.35 -0.42
CA ASP A 74 12.53 0.12 1.03
C ASP A 74 11.83 1.27 1.76
N TRP A 75 12.21 2.52 1.45
CA TRP A 75 11.55 3.71 1.97
C TRP A 75 10.05 3.74 1.68
N SER A 76 9.67 3.47 0.43
CA SER A 76 8.26 3.50 0.01
C SER A 76 7.39 2.48 0.76
N LEU A 77 7.93 1.29 1.06
CA LEU A 77 7.23 0.27 1.83
C LEU A 77 7.11 0.64 3.31
N ARG A 78 8.11 1.28 3.90
CA ARG A 78 8.02 1.83 5.27
C ARG A 78 6.99 2.94 5.38
N VAL A 79 6.97 3.86 4.42
CA VAL A 79 5.94 4.90 4.33
C VAL A 79 4.56 4.28 4.18
N LEU A 80 4.41 3.26 3.35
CA LEU A 80 3.14 2.54 3.23
C LEU A 80 2.69 1.95 4.58
N ALA A 81 3.59 1.24 5.28
CA ALA A 81 3.30 0.67 6.59
C ALA A 81 2.88 1.75 7.61
N ALA A 82 3.63 2.86 7.68
CA ALA A 82 3.42 3.93 8.63
C ALA A 82 2.18 4.80 8.34
N THR A 83 1.74 4.90 7.08
CA THR A 83 0.62 5.78 6.70
C THR A 83 -0.69 5.03 6.53
N ALA A 84 -0.66 3.84 5.91
CA ALA A 84 -1.87 3.09 5.61
C ALA A 84 -2.26 2.09 6.70
N TYR A 85 -1.32 1.71 7.56
CA TYR A 85 -1.48 0.57 8.46
C TYR A 85 -0.96 0.78 9.89
N SER A 86 -0.57 2.00 10.27
CA SER A 86 0.00 2.28 11.60
C SER A 86 -0.98 2.05 12.76
N ASP A 87 -2.28 2.09 12.50
CA ASP A 87 -3.35 1.82 13.45
C ASP A 87 -3.75 0.34 13.50
N ARG A 88 -3.17 -0.51 12.64
CA ARG A 88 -3.47 -1.94 12.56
C ARG A 88 -2.65 -2.75 13.56
N GLN A 89 -3.24 -3.85 14.02
CA GLN A 89 -2.54 -4.80 14.88
C GLN A 89 -1.31 -5.37 14.17
N GLY A 90 -0.20 -5.47 14.91
CA GLY A 90 1.07 -5.98 14.41
C GLY A 90 2.01 -4.90 13.88
N TYR A 91 1.54 -3.66 13.72
CA TYR A 91 2.42 -2.52 13.44
C TYR A 91 3.50 -2.36 14.52
N ARG A 92 4.71 -2.02 14.09
CA ARG A 92 5.84 -1.69 14.95
C ARG A 92 6.41 -0.33 14.56
N GLU A 93 6.68 0.51 15.56
CA GLU A 93 7.26 1.85 15.34
C GLU A 93 8.60 1.81 14.60
N GLU A 94 9.37 0.74 14.77
CA GLU A 94 10.65 0.51 14.05
C GLU A 94 10.49 0.39 12.53
N TRP A 95 9.27 0.18 12.03
CA TRP A 95 8.96 0.13 10.60
C TRP A 95 8.67 1.50 9.99
N ALA A 96 8.52 2.53 10.83
CA ALA A 96 8.39 3.89 10.34
C ALA A 96 9.65 4.29 9.55
N PRO A 97 9.49 5.16 8.53
CA PRO A 97 10.64 5.89 8.01
C PRO A 97 11.35 6.58 9.18
N ALA A 98 12.68 6.50 9.22
CA ALA A 98 13.43 7.29 10.19
C ALA A 98 13.15 8.77 9.92
N ASP A 99 12.97 9.56 10.99
CA ASP A 99 13.08 11.02 10.90
C ASP A 99 14.55 11.34 10.62
N ASP A 100 15.02 11.11 9.39
CA ASP A 100 16.27 11.71 8.94
C ASP A 100 15.99 13.22 8.77
N GLU A 101 16.10 13.94 9.89
CA GLU A 101 16.20 15.39 9.91
C GLU A 101 17.37 15.78 8.99
N PRO A 102 17.16 16.59 7.93
CA PRO A 102 18.28 17.09 7.15
C PRO A 102 19.09 18.10 7.97
N ALA A 103 20.17 17.58 8.58
CA ALA A 103 21.40 18.22 9.10
C ALA A 103 21.30 19.32 10.17
#